data_AF-M2MQN0-F1
#
_entry.id   AF-M2MQN0-F1
#
_cell.length_a   1.000
_cell.length_b   1.000
_cell.length_c   1.000
_cell.angle_alpha   90.00
_cell.angle_beta   90.00
_cell.angle_gamma   90.00
#
_symmetry.space_group_name_H-M   'P 1'
#
loop_
_entity.id
_entity.type
_entity.pdbx_description
1 polymer ?
#
loop_
_entity_poly.entity_id
_entity_poly.type
_entity_poly.pdbx_seq_one_letter_code
_entity_poly.pdbx_strand_id
1 'polypeptide(L)'
;MFGAFKPSSSLSGGLLWKIPWRLSPPQKLRHRRRMRRVDNVVATLDTALKRQDASTSARSQHANSATSSDPPPSQIPTNSTSHSAATPTDLSSTAEGRRLLDASTHSTQDSLRHGRGPRQGELVPGSTRTRLGDQARRESTIKLIERWKAEMPTEQEMLPRDKYTMFDRKVKGYRKGVHKLPKWTRVSQRLNPPGF
;
A
#
# COMPACT_ATOMS: atom_id res chain seq x y z
N MET A 1 -59.36 17.39 15.01
CA MET A 1 -58.70 18.27 16.01
C MET A 1 -57.44 17.57 16.51
N PHE A 2 -56.26 18.10 16.21
CA PHE A 2 -54.99 17.61 16.75
C PHE A 2 -54.79 18.22 18.14
N GLY A 3 -54.87 17.41 19.20
CA GLY A 3 -54.69 17.86 20.58
C GLY A 3 -53.27 18.32 20.89
N ALA A 4 -53.09 19.01 22.04
CA ALA A 4 -51.87 19.71 22.49
C ALA A 4 -50.59 18.84 22.61
N PHE A 5 -50.66 17.54 22.32
CA PHE A 5 -49.54 16.61 22.34
C PHE A 5 -49.45 15.88 21.00
N LYS A 6 -48.35 16.09 20.27
CA LYS A 6 -47.99 15.26 19.12
C LYS A 6 -47.61 13.88 19.66
N PRO A 7 -48.33 12.79 19.36
CA PRO A 7 -47.89 11.46 19.76
C PRO A 7 -46.54 11.19 19.06
N SER A 8 -45.48 11.01 19.85
CA SER A 8 -44.20 10.54 19.35
C SER A 8 -44.39 9.11 18.85
N SER A 9 -43.87 8.80 17.66
CA SER A 9 -43.89 7.44 17.12
C SER A 9 -43.27 6.48 18.12
N SER A 10 -43.96 5.40 18.49
CA SER A 10 -43.39 4.34 19.32
C SER A 10 -42.11 3.85 18.66
N LEU A 11 -40.97 3.99 19.34
CA LEU A 11 -39.70 3.41 18.90
C LEU A 11 -39.86 1.88 18.99
N SER A 12 -40.17 1.22 17.88
CA SER A 12 -40.19 -0.25 17.75
C SER A 12 -38.78 -0.85 17.79
N GLY A 13 -37.94 -0.38 18.71
CA GLY A 13 -36.61 -0.92 19.02
C GLY A 13 -36.70 -1.95 20.14
N GLY A 14 -37.43 -3.04 19.91
CA GLY A 14 -37.65 -4.07 20.94
C GLY A 14 -36.41 -4.92 21.25
N LEU A 15 -35.44 -4.98 20.32
CA LEU A 15 -34.23 -5.79 20.48
C LEU A 15 -33.05 -4.93 20.97
N LEU A 16 -32.65 -5.15 22.23
CA LEU A 16 -31.54 -4.44 22.86
C LEU A 16 -30.18 -5.04 22.46
N TRP A 17 -29.53 -4.43 21.47
CA TRP A 17 -28.14 -4.72 21.14
C TRP A 17 -27.18 -3.87 22.02
N LYS A 18 -26.80 -4.39 23.19
CA LYS A 18 -25.94 -3.67 24.16
C LYS A 18 -24.50 -3.56 23.68
N ILE A 19 -24.24 -2.60 22.78
CA ILE A 19 -22.92 -2.29 22.23
C ILE A 19 -22.56 -0.83 22.58
N PRO A 20 -21.61 -0.60 23.51
CA PRO A 20 -21.28 0.75 23.96
C PRO A 20 -20.77 1.62 22.80
N TRP A 21 -20.87 2.95 22.93
CA TRP A 21 -20.41 3.87 21.89
C TRP A 21 -18.88 4.00 21.83
N ARG A 22 -18.18 3.67 22.92
CA ARG A 22 -16.72 3.75 23.08
C ARG A 22 -16.09 2.39 23.43
N LEU A 23 -14.82 2.21 23.03
CA LEU A 23 -14.00 1.08 23.50
C LEU A 23 -13.56 1.28 24.95
N SER A 24 -13.51 0.18 25.70
CA SER A 24 -12.84 0.15 26.99
C SER A 24 -11.31 0.18 26.85
N PRO A 25 -10.55 0.62 27.88
CA PRO A 25 -9.09 0.58 27.87
C PRO A 25 -8.46 -0.78 27.49
N PRO A 26 -8.92 -1.94 28.02
CA PRO A 26 -8.35 -3.22 27.62
C PRO A 26 -8.67 -3.59 26.16
N GLN A 27 -9.82 -3.17 25.62
CA GLN A 27 -10.12 -3.34 24.19
C GLN A 27 -9.18 -2.51 23.33
N LYS A 28 -8.87 -1.25 23.73
CA LYS A 28 -7.89 -0.40 23.05
C LYS A 28 -6.50 -1.04 23.05
N LEU A 29 -6.06 -1.59 24.19
CA LEU A 29 -4.78 -2.31 24.29
C LEU A 29 -4.72 -3.51 23.34
N ARG A 30 -5.75 -4.37 23.35
CA ARG A 30 -5.82 -5.53 22.44
C ARG A 30 -5.84 -5.10 20.98
N HIS A 31 -6.49 -4.00 20.66
CA HIS A 31 -6.51 -3.48 19.30
C HIS A 31 -5.12 -3.02 18.84
N ARG A 32 -4.40 -2.26 19.67
CA ARG A 32 -3.00 -1.88 19.38
C ARG A 32 -2.11 -3.11 19.17
N ARG A 33 -2.22 -4.12 20.04
CA ARG A 33 -1.49 -5.38 19.89
C ARG A 33 -1.81 -6.10 18.57
N ARG A 34 -3.07 -6.10 18.14
CA ARG A 34 -3.46 -6.69 16.84
C ARG A 34 -2.84 -5.93 15.66
N MET A 35 -2.86 -4.60 15.69
CA MET A 35 -2.24 -3.79 14.63
C MET A 35 -0.74 -4.06 14.53
N ARG A 36 -0.02 -4.02 15.67
CA ARG A 36 1.41 -4.38 15.72
C ARG A 36 1.69 -5.80 15.27
N ARG A 37 0.83 -6.75 15.62
CA ARG A 37 0.99 -8.15 15.17
C ARG A 37 0.93 -8.24 13.64
N VAL A 38 0.02 -7.50 13.00
CA VAL A 38 -0.05 -7.43 11.53
C VAL A 38 1.22 -6.78 10.97
N ASP A 39 1.70 -5.70 11.59
CA ASP A 39 2.93 -5.02 11.18
C ASP A 39 4.14 -5.96 11.24
N ASN A 40 4.27 -6.71 12.33
CA ASN A 40 5.33 -7.71 12.50
C ASN A 40 5.25 -8.81 11.44
N VAL A 41 4.05 -9.29 11.10
CA VAL A 41 3.88 -10.30 10.04
C VAL A 41 4.38 -9.77 8.70
N VAL A 42 4.01 -8.54 8.34
CA VAL A 42 4.46 -7.91 7.09
C VAL A 42 5.98 -7.75 7.08
N ALA A 43 6.57 -7.28 8.18
CA ALA A 43 8.02 -7.15 8.32
C ALA A 43 8.76 -8.49 8.21
N THR A 44 8.22 -9.55 8.82
CA THR A 44 8.82 -10.90 8.70
C THR A 44 8.76 -11.44 7.27
N LEU A 45 7.67 -11.17 6.54
CA LEU A 45 7.56 -11.58 5.15
C LEU A 45 8.52 -10.80 4.24
N ASP A 46 8.63 -9.48 4.42
CA ASP A 46 9.56 -8.63 3.67
C ASP A 46 11.01 -9.08 3.87
N THR A 47 11.42 -9.31 5.13
CA THR A 47 12.78 -9.78 5.45
C THR A 47 13.05 -11.20 4.94
N ALA A 48 12.08 -12.11 5.00
CA ALA A 48 12.24 -13.47 4.50
C ALA A 48 12.41 -13.50 2.97
N LEU A 49 11.61 -12.72 2.23
CA LEU A 49 11.69 -12.65 0.76
C LEU A 49 13.03 -12.08 0.30
N LYS A 50 13.49 -11.00 0.93
CA LYS A 50 14.82 -10.42 0.65
C LYS A 50 15.96 -11.40 0.89
N ARG A 51 15.88 -12.20 1.97
CA ARG A 51 16.87 -13.26 2.26
C ARG A 51 16.82 -14.39 1.24
N GLN A 52 15.62 -14.79 0.79
CA GLN A 52 15.46 -15.83 -0.21
C GLN A 52 16.12 -15.44 -1.54
N ASP A 53 15.96 -14.19 -1.96
CA ASP A 53 16.61 -13.69 -3.18
C ASP A 53 18.14 -13.63 -3.06
N ALA A 54 18.66 -13.15 -1.92
CA ALA A 54 20.10 -13.19 -1.65
C ALA A 54 20.66 -14.63 -1.69
N SER A 55 19.93 -15.61 -1.11
CA SER A 55 20.33 -17.01 -1.16
C SER A 55 20.27 -17.62 -2.57
N THR A 56 19.29 -17.22 -3.38
CA THR A 56 19.14 -17.66 -4.78
C THR A 56 20.26 -17.10 -5.65
N SER A 57 20.58 -15.82 -5.46
CA SER A 57 21.69 -15.14 -6.13
C SER A 57 23.04 -15.79 -5.80
N ALA A 58 23.30 -16.08 -4.51
CA ALA A 58 24.53 -16.77 -4.10
C ALA A 58 24.64 -18.20 -4.69
N ARG A 59 23.53 -18.94 -4.79
CA ARG A 59 23.51 -20.28 -5.41
C ARG A 59 23.87 -20.23 -6.90
N SER A 60 23.44 -19.20 -7.63
CA SER A 60 23.73 -19.05 -9.05
C SER A 60 25.22 -18.79 -9.35
N GLN A 61 25.91 -18.07 -8.47
CA GLN A 61 27.34 -17.75 -8.63
C GLN A 61 28.23 -18.99 -8.50
N HIS A 62 27.91 -19.90 -7.57
CA HIS A 62 28.65 -21.16 -7.40
C HIS A 62 28.45 -22.17 -8.53
N ALA A 63 27.33 -22.09 -9.28
CA ALA A 63 27.10 -22.97 -10.42
C ALA A 63 27.97 -22.59 -11.63
N ASN A 64 28.29 -21.31 -11.78
CA ASN A 64 29.07 -20.80 -12.92
C ASN A 64 30.59 -20.97 -12.74
N SER A 65 31.07 -21.26 -11.53
CA SER A 65 32.51 -21.47 -11.25
C SER A 65 32.98 -22.92 -11.45
N ALA A 66 32.08 -23.86 -11.78
CA ALA A 66 32.43 -25.28 -11.94
C ALA A 66 32.74 -25.68 -13.40
N THR A 67 32.84 -24.73 -14.35
CA THR A 67 33.00 -25.03 -15.78
C THR A 67 34.17 -24.28 -16.45
N SER A 68 35.05 -23.60 -15.71
CA SER A 68 36.24 -22.94 -16.29
C SER A 68 37.54 -23.58 -15.80
N SER A 69 37.95 -24.67 -16.47
CA SER A 69 39.32 -25.19 -16.44
C SER A 69 40.05 -24.80 -17.74
N ASP A 70 39.99 -23.54 -18.13
CA ASP A 70 40.81 -22.98 -19.22
C ASP A 70 41.50 -21.69 -18.76
N PRO A 71 42.79 -21.50 -19.07
CA PRO A 71 43.55 -20.31 -18.70
C PRO A 71 43.11 -19.08 -19.53
N PRO A 72 43.21 -17.85 -18.98
CA PRO A 72 42.68 -16.65 -19.62
C PRO A 72 43.55 -16.21 -20.81
N PRO A 73 42.97 -15.88 -21.98
CA PRO A 73 43.70 -15.18 -23.03
C PRO A 73 43.73 -13.67 -22.76
N SER A 74 44.92 -13.10 -22.92
CA SER A 74 45.21 -11.66 -22.88
C SER A 74 44.35 -10.87 -23.87
N GLN A 75 43.54 -9.92 -23.39
CA GLN A 75 42.78 -9.01 -24.27
C GLN A 75 43.39 -7.60 -24.26
N ILE A 76 43.73 -7.14 -25.46
CA ILE A 76 44.19 -5.79 -25.80
C ILE A 76 42.94 -4.90 -25.99
N PRO A 77 42.90 -3.66 -25.48
CA PRO A 77 41.76 -2.77 -25.69
C PRO A 77 41.76 -2.21 -27.11
N THR A 78 40.68 -2.43 -27.87
CA THR A 78 40.43 -1.72 -29.12
C THR A 78 39.20 -0.82 -28.96
N ASN A 79 39.43 0.50 -28.97
CA ASN A 79 38.39 1.51 -29.07
C ASN A 79 37.73 1.39 -30.46
N SER A 80 36.43 1.11 -30.49
CA SER A 80 35.62 1.30 -31.69
C SER A 80 34.49 2.30 -31.40
N THR A 81 34.62 3.44 -32.07
CA THR A 81 33.61 4.50 -32.20
C THR A 81 32.36 3.92 -32.85
N SER A 82 31.22 3.99 -32.17
CA SER A 82 29.91 3.73 -32.76
C SER A 82 29.01 4.94 -32.56
N HIS A 83 28.33 5.32 -33.63
CA HIS A 83 27.54 6.54 -33.77
C HIS A 83 26.35 6.56 -32.78
N SER A 84 26.24 7.66 -32.04
CA SER A 84 25.29 7.90 -30.96
C SER A 84 23.84 7.95 -31.42
N ALA A 85 23.04 6.95 -31.04
CA ALA A 85 21.59 7.12 -30.90
C ALA A 85 21.31 7.86 -29.58
N ALA A 86 20.46 8.89 -29.63
CA ALA A 86 20.20 9.79 -28.50
C ALA A 86 19.80 9.04 -27.23
N THR A 87 20.51 9.32 -26.15
CA THR A 87 20.25 8.73 -24.84
C THR A 87 19.00 9.38 -24.24
N PRO A 88 18.19 8.67 -23.43
CA PRO A 88 16.94 9.19 -22.85
C PRO A 88 17.14 10.42 -21.95
N THR A 89 18.38 10.71 -21.57
CA THR A 89 18.81 11.94 -20.90
C THR A 89 18.74 13.16 -21.82
N ASP A 90 19.03 13.02 -23.11
CA ASP A 90 19.01 14.11 -24.09
C ASP A 90 17.59 14.61 -24.38
N LEU A 91 16.62 13.70 -24.41
CA LEU A 91 15.20 13.99 -24.63
C LEU A 91 14.55 14.78 -23.48
N SER A 92 15.16 14.78 -22.29
CA SER A 92 14.68 15.54 -21.13
C SER A 92 15.17 17.01 -21.11
N SER A 93 16.21 17.30 -21.89
CA SER A 93 16.86 18.61 -21.96
C SER A 93 16.14 19.57 -22.92
N THR A 94 15.57 19.03 -24.01
CA THR A 94 14.88 19.81 -25.04
C THR A 94 13.46 20.23 -24.61
N ALA A 95 13.10 21.50 -24.83
CA ALA A 95 11.79 22.05 -24.47
C ALA A 95 10.60 21.34 -25.14
N GLU A 96 10.78 20.86 -26.38
CA GLU A 96 9.77 20.03 -27.07
C GLU A 96 9.64 18.62 -26.47
N GLY A 97 10.76 18.04 -26.02
CA GLY A 97 10.77 16.73 -25.33
C GLY A 97 10.03 16.78 -23.99
N ARG A 98 10.19 17.87 -23.23
CA ARG A 98 9.40 18.15 -22.02
C ARG A 98 7.91 18.29 -22.31
N ARG A 99 7.53 19.03 -23.35
CA ARG A 99 6.11 19.19 -23.75
C ARG A 99 5.42 17.89 -24.13
N LEU A 100 6.12 17.01 -24.86
CA LEU A 100 5.58 15.69 -25.23
C LEU A 100 5.41 14.75 -24.04
N LEU A 101 6.23 14.90 -22.99
CA LEU A 101 6.09 14.17 -21.72
C LEU A 101 4.93 14.71 -20.87
N ASP A 102 4.75 16.03 -20.82
CA ASP A 102 3.73 16.70 -20.01
C ASP A 102 2.31 16.65 -20.63
N ALA A 103 2.18 16.47 -21.96
CA ALA A 103 0.90 16.37 -22.65
C ALA A 103 0.07 15.10 -22.33
N SER A 104 0.63 14.15 -21.57
CA SER A 104 -0.07 12.95 -21.09
C SER A 104 -0.74 13.13 -19.71
N THR A 105 -0.69 14.35 -19.16
CA THR A 105 -1.32 14.72 -17.91
C THR A 105 -2.84 14.85 -18.09
N HIS A 106 -3.60 14.21 -17.21
CA HIS A 106 -5.08 14.13 -17.15
C HIS A 106 -5.71 12.89 -17.80
N SER A 107 -5.52 11.73 -17.17
CA SER A 107 -6.57 10.70 -17.14
C SER A 107 -7.39 10.82 -15.85
N THR A 108 -8.70 10.73 -16.00
CA THR A 108 -9.75 10.95 -15.01
C THR A 108 -9.61 10.11 -13.73
N GLN A 109 -10.03 10.69 -12.60
CA GLN A 109 -10.02 10.09 -11.25
C GLN A 109 -10.90 8.84 -11.08
N ASP A 110 -11.55 8.37 -12.14
CA ASP A 110 -12.41 7.18 -12.15
C ASP A 110 -11.65 5.85 -12.01
N SER A 111 -10.32 5.87 -12.21
CA SER A 111 -9.47 4.67 -12.10
C SER A 111 -9.19 4.22 -10.65
N LEU A 112 -9.64 4.97 -9.65
CA LEU A 112 -9.36 4.74 -8.23
C LEU A 112 -10.26 3.68 -7.55
N ARG A 113 -11.18 3.02 -8.27
CA ARG A 113 -12.15 2.10 -7.65
C ARG A 113 -12.48 0.86 -8.48
N HIS A 114 -11.56 -0.09 -8.62
CA HIS A 114 -11.97 -1.44 -9.03
C HIS A 114 -11.30 -2.50 -8.16
N GLY A 115 -12.12 -3.26 -7.43
CA GLY A 115 -11.76 -4.51 -6.74
C GLY A 115 -11.45 -5.66 -7.71
N ARG A 116 -10.79 -5.36 -8.83
CA ARG A 116 -10.17 -6.34 -9.73
C ARG A 116 -8.74 -6.50 -9.22
N GLY A 117 -8.28 -7.74 -9.10
CA GLY A 117 -6.95 -8.09 -8.58
C GLY A 117 -5.79 -7.44 -9.36
N PRO A 118 -4.53 -7.83 -9.05
CA PRO A 118 -3.33 -7.09 -9.45
C PRO A 118 -3.30 -6.81 -10.96
N ARG A 119 -3.50 -5.55 -11.36
CA ARG A 119 -3.47 -5.15 -12.77
C ARG A 119 -2.01 -4.92 -13.17
N GLN A 120 -1.64 -5.42 -14.34
CA GLN A 120 -0.35 -5.12 -14.95
C GLN A 120 -0.26 -3.60 -15.16
N GLY A 121 0.78 -2.96 -14.60
CA GLY A 121 0.99 -1.50 -14.70
C GLY A 121 0.50 -0.66 -13.51
N GLU A 122 0.03 -1.27 -12.41
CA GLU A 122 -0.31 -0.54 -11.18
C GLU A 122 0.90 0.26 -10.65
N LEU A 123 0.70 1.56 -10.41
CA LEU A 123 1.69 2.46 -9.83
C LEU A 123 1.71 2.31 -8.30
N VAL A 124 2.85 2.64 -7.70
CA VAL A 124 2.95 2.73 -6.24
C VAL A 124 2.05 3.87 -5.78
N PRO A 125 1.16 3.66 -4.81
CA PRO A 125 0.23 4.70 -4.37
C PRO A 125 1.01 5.90 -3.83
N GLY A 126 0.69 7.10 -4.33
CA GLY A 126 1.42 8.33 -4.04
C GLY A 126 2.61 8.63 -4.95
N SER A 127 2.97 7.72 -5.89
CA SER A 127 4.01 7.94 -6.88
C SER A 127 3.45 7.85 -8.30
N THR A 128 3.75 8.85 -9.13
CA THR A 128 3.33 8.88 -10.54
C THR A 128 4.35 8.19 -11.47
N ARG A 129 5.56 7.90 -10.98
CA ARG A 129 6.70 7.47 -11.80
C ARG A 129 7.08 6.01 -11.59
N THR A 130 6.85 5.46 -10.39
CA THR A 130 7.31 4.11 -10.04
C THR A 130 6.18 3.11 -10.14
N ARG A 131 6.37 2.09 -10.99
CA ARG A 131 5.45 0.95 -11.08
C ARG A 131 5.67 0.02 -9.88
N LEU A 132 4.58 -0.47 -9.30
CA LEU A 132 4.60 -1.37 -8.15
C LEU A 132 5.36 -2.66 -8.45
N GLY A 133 5.22 -3.18 -9.67
CA GLY A 133 5.97 -4.35 -10.12
C GLY A 133 7.47 -4.13 -10.28
N ASP A 134 7.88 -2.90 -10.63
CA ASP A 134 9.30 -2.57 -10.78
C ASP A 134 9.94 -2.40 -9.41
N GLN A 135 9.23 -1.74 -8.48
CA GLN A 135 9.68 -1.62 -7.09
C GLN A 135 9.79 -2.99 -6.41
N ALA A 136 8.77 -3.83 -6.54
CA ALA A 136 8.81 -5.18 -6.01
C ALA A 136 9.99 -6.01 -6.55
N ARG A 137 10.31 -5.89 -7.84
CA ARG A 137 11.50 -6.56 -8.44
C ARG A 137 12.82 -6.00 -7.92
N ARG A 138 12.93 -4.68 -7.73
CA ARG A 138 14.15 -4.06 -7.18
C ARG A 138 14.39 -4.44 -5.72
N GLU A 139 13.34 -4.53 -4.94
CA GLU A 139 13.41 -4.90 -3.51
C GLU A 139 13.38 -6.41 -3.28
N SER A 140 13.26 -7.21 -4.35
CA SER A 140 13.11 -8.67 -4.30
C SER A 140 11.96 -9.14 -3.40
N THR A 141 10.85 -8.41 -3.46
CA THR A 141 9.64 -8.60 -2.65
C THR A 141 8.41 -8.83 -3.55
N ILE A 142 7.24 -9.13 -2.96
CA ILE A 142 5.96 -9.26 -3.66
C ILE A 142 5.24 -7.91 -3.73
N LYS A 143 4.60 -7.61 -4.87
CA LYS A 143 3.81 -6.38 -5.12
C LYS A 143 2.83 -6.02 -3.98
N LEU A 144 2.16 -7.02 -3.40
CA LEU A 144 1.19 -6.82 -2.33
C LEU A 144 1.81 -6.25 -1.05
N ILE A 145 3.03 -6.67 -0.71
CA ILE A 145 3.74 -6.18 0.48
C ILE A 145 4.19 -4.74 0.24
N GLU A 146 4.70 -4.42 -0.95
CA GLU A 146 5.09 -3.04 -1.28
C GLU A 146 3.88 -2.10 -1.31
N ARG A 147 2.77 -2.55 -1.88
CA ARG A 147 1.52 -1.80 -1.84
C ARG A 147 1.06 -1.59 -0.41
N TRP A 148 1.10 -2.64 0.42
CA TRP A 148 0.72 -2.54 1.82
C TRP A 148 1.60 -1.52 2.56
N LYS A 149 2.93 -1.55 2.36
CA LYS A 149 3.87 -0.59 2.98
C LYS A 149 3.59 0.85 2.54
N ALA A 150 3.18 1.05 1.29
CA ALA A 150 2.85 2.38 0.76
C ALA A 150 1.48 2.90 1.21
N GLU A 151 0.46 2.04 1.30
CA GLU A 151 -0.91 2.47 1.65
C GLU A 151 -1.19 2.43 3.17
N MET A 152 -0.69 1.43 3.89
CA MET A 152 -1.14 1.10 5.24
C MET A 152 -0.15 1.60 6.32
N PRO A 153 -0.50 2.64 7.11
CA PRO A 153 0.39 3.19 8.14
C PRO A 153 0.60 2.21 9.29
N THR A 154 1.76 2.26 9.94
CA THR A 154 2.06 1.41 11.11
C THR A 154 1.29 1.84 12.35
N GLU A 155 1.17 0.97 13.37
CA GLU A 155 0.47 1.35 14.61
C GLU A 155 1.07 2.59 15.29
N GLN A 156 2.37 2.83 15.12
CA GLN A 156 3.07 3.95 15.75
C GLN A 156 2.77 5.27 15.02
N GLU A 157 2.72 5.24 13.69
CA GLU A 157 2.41 6.41 12.84
C GLU A 157 0.95 6.87 12.95
N MET A 158 0.03 5.94 13.22
CA MET A 158 -1.39 6.26 13.29
C MET A 158 -1.75 7.19 14.46
N LEU A 159 -2.62 8.16 14.22
CA LEU A 159 -3.19 8.98 15.29
C LEU A 159 -4.10 8.14 16.20
N PRO A 160 -4.18 8.42 17.52
CA PRO A 160 -5.09 7.74 18.43
C PRO A 160 -6.56 7.77 17.97
N ARG A 161 -6.96 8.84 17.28
CA ARG A 161 -8.32 8.98 16.72
C ARG A 161 -8.60 7.90 15.68
N ASP A 162 -7.70 7.70 14.72
CA ASP A 162 -7.88 6.73 13.64
C ASP A 162 -7.65 5.28 14.11
N LYS A 163 -6.92 5.07 15.21
CA LYS A 163 -6.83 3.75 15.85
C LYS A 163 -8.18 3.26 16.37
N TYR A 164 -9.01 4.13 16.93
CA TYR A 164 -10.23 3.67 17.65
C TYR A 164 -11.53 4.06 16.97
N THR A 165 -11.45 4.89 15.92
CA THR A 165 -12.61 5.36 15.18
C THR A 165 -12.38 5.26 13.68
N MET A 166 -13.47 5.05 12.97
CA MET A 166 -13.53 4.97 11.51
C MET A 166 -14.52 5.98 10.98
N PHE A 167 -14.38 6.34 9.71
CA PHE A 167 -15.36 7.18 9.03
C PHE A 167 -16.71 6.47 8.87
N ASP A 168 -17.80 7.16 9.20
CA ASP A 168 -19.17 6.73 8.89
C ASP A 168 -19.98 7.94 8.43
N ARG A 169 -20.36 7.94 7.14
CA ARG A 169 -21.10 9.05 6.49
C ARG A 169 -22.43 9.37 7.18
N LYS A 170 -23.07 8.38 7.83
CA LYS A 170 -24.43 8.51 8.37
C LYS A 170 -24.46 9.02 9.82
N VAL A 171 -23.30 9.16 10.47
CA VAL A 171 -23.20 9.55 11.87
C VAL A 171 -22.81 11.02 11.97
N LYS A 172 -23.44 11.76 12.87
CA LYS A 172 -23.06 13.15 13.17
C LYS A 172 -21.58 13.20 13.59
N GLY A 173 -20.81 14.08 12.95
CA GLY A 173 -19.35 14.17 13.18
C GLY A 173 -18.53 13.11 12.43
N TYR A 174 -19.15 12.35 11.52
CA TYR A 174 -18.49 11.47 10.55
C TYR A 174 -17.54 10.42 11.14
N ARG A 175 -17.79 10.03 12.40
CA ARG A 175 -16.95 9.09 13.15
C ARG A 175 -17.76 8.07 13.92
N LYS A 176 -17.32 6.82 13.84
CA LYS A 176 -17.88 5.68 14.56
C LYS A 176 -16.77 4.90 15.23
N GLY A 177 -17.02 4.30 16.40
CA GLY A 177 -16.06 3.40 17.03
C GLY A 177 -15.78 2.17 16.15
N VAL A 178 -14.50 1.83 15.97
CA VAL A 178 -14.06 0.72 15.11
C VAL A 178 -14.63 -0.64 15.56
N HIS A 179 -14.96 -0.81 16.83
CA HIS A 179 -15.58 -2.02 17.37
C HIS A 179 -17.01 -2.28 16.89
N LYS A 180 -17.63 -1.29 16.23
CA LYS A 180 -18.93 -1.46 15.58
C LYS A 180 -18.81 -1.99 14.15
N LEU A 181 -17.59 -2.13 13.61
CA LEU A 181 -17.36 -2.78 12.32
C LEU A 181 -17.57 -4.30 12.45
N PRO A 182 -18.34 -4.94 11.54
CA PRO A 182 -18.44 -6.38 11.49
C PRO A 182 -17.06 -7.03 11.40
N LYS A 183 -16.78 -7.99 12.29
CA LYS A 183 -15.49 -8.71 12.36
C LYS A 183 -14.26 -7.79 12.47
N TRP A 184 -14.38 -6.64 13.12
CA TRP A 184 -13.31 -5.65 13.32
C TRP A 184 -12.01 -6.19 13.96
N THR A 185 -12.06 -7.37 14.61
CA THR A 185 -10.87 -8.01 15.17
C THR A 185 -10.02 -8.72 14.13
N ARG A 186 -10.58 -9.02 12.95
CA ARG A 186 -9.93 -9.72 11.84
C ARG A 186 -9.69 -8.81 10.63
N VAL A 187 -10.57 -7.83 10.43
CA VAL A 187 -10.44 -6.84 9.34
C VAL A 187 -9.43 -5.76 9.71
N SER A 188 -8.53 -5.43 8.79
CA SER A 188 -7.54 -4.36 8.93
C SER A 188 -8.06 -3.03 8.36
N GLN A 189 -8.73 -2.23 9.19
CA GLN A 189 -9.11 -0.85 8.85
C GLN A 189 -8.08 0.11 9.44
N ARG A 190 -7.37 0.87 8.59
CA ARG A 190 -6.38 1.88 9.03
C ARG A 190 -6.56 3.25 8.39
N LEU A 191 -7.08 3.28 7.17
CA LEU A 191 -7.27 4.52 6.41
C LEU A 191 -8.68 5.07 6.59
N ASN A 192 -8.76 6.39 6.73
CA ASN A 192 -10.00 7.16 6.69
C ASN A 192 -9.88 8.21 5.56
N PRO A 193 -10.99 8.61 4.93
CA PRO A 193 -10.97 9.65 3.90
C PRO A 193 -10.43 10.97 4.48
N PRO A 194 -9.59 11.71 3.73
CA PRO A 194 -9.01 12.96 4.20
C PRO A 194 -10.09 14.03 4.41
N GLY A 195 -9.90 14.89 5.40
CA GLY A 195 -10.83 15.98 5.73
C GLY A 195 -12.02 15.60 6.62
N PHE A 196 -12.15 14.32 7.00
CA PHE A 196 -13.20 13.83 7.91
C PHE A 196 -12.60 13.37 9.23
#